data_AF-A0A1G0ZPR2-F1
#
_entry.id   AF-A0A1G0ZPR2-F1
#
_cell.length_a   1.000
_cell.length_b   1.000
_cell.length_c   1.000
_cell.angle_alpha   90.00
_cell.angle_beta   90.00
_cell.angle_gamma   90.00
#
_symmetry.space_group_name_H-M   'P 1'
#
loop_
_entity.id
_entity.type
_entity.pdbx_description
1 polymer ?
#
loop_
_entity_poly.entity_id
_entity_poly.type
_entity_poly.pdbx_seq_one_letter_code
_entity_poly.pdbx_strand_id
1 'polypeptide(L)'
;MDLDGNNIRPLSYANLSEWTPVVMRDGRILWTRSEYVDKGADFGHTLWAIHPDGTVPELIFGNNTPNCYMNAREVPGSPELCCTIVSHGGDHNGPIGLIDPRRGPYDVSAITSITPDVTPQYNMSWLRHECFRDPTPVSRDYFLVSHAPADRFGVYVIDRYGNRELLYFDPSIGSMTPSLLVPSVQPPALSPLVQINADTDVGQFTVADVYEGLEPLVQRGKVKYIRVCEEVRIKLDQMPNGEYSKDSQAEGHGFQDYYATPIHKVNGPFGWPSYVAKASHGLVRVEADGSANFTAPAGKVLYFQVLDENFNELQRMRSVIQLQPGERRSCIGCHENRRATPPVQLSLAAKKSPVALEPPAWGTEPFSYEKTVQPVFNAKCIKCHDASHKRGINLTGELDKERVPASYRTLISGGWVHHFSMVYGNRHSMADPLSFGTLNSRLWKTLNAGHNDIKLSTDEMHRIKCWIDLNCPLWPDYIFRMNRPAQVAASGIGK
;
A
#
# COMPACT_ATOMS: atom_id res chain seq x y z
N MET A 1 -9.46 23.92 3.18
CA MET A 1 -9.12 25.15 2.46
C MET A 1 -10.30 26.07 2.58
N ASP A 2 -10.04 27.28 3.02
CA ASP A 2 -11.04 28.32 3.11
C ASP A 2 -11.33 28.89 1.71
N LEU A 3 -12.38 29.69 1.58
CA LEU A 3 -12.78 30.24 0.28
C LEU A 3 -11.70 31.13 -0.37
N ASP A 4 -10.76 31.65 0.42
CA ASP A 4 -9.64 32.50 0.00
C ASP A 4 -8.38 31.70 -0.40
N GLY A 5 -8.43 30.37 -0.36
CA GLY A 5 -7.30 29.51 -0.69
C GLY A 5 -6.35 29.21 0.48
N ASN A 6 -6.60 29.76 1.67
CA ASN A 6 -5.80 29.47 2.86
C ASN A 6 -6.20 28.15 3.51
N ASN A 7 -5.40 27.69 4.48
CA ASN A 7 -5.69 26.49 5.29
C ASN A 7 -5.94 25.23 4.45
N ILE A 8 -5.09 25.02 3.43
CA ILE A 8 -5.02 23.76 2.68
C ILE A 8 -4.51 22.68 3.63
N ARG A 9 -5.19 21.53 3.66
CA ARG A 9 -4.77 20.36 4.43
C ARG A 9 -4.88 19.09 3.59
N PRO A 10 -4.03 18.10 3.83
CA PRO A 10 -4.17 16.79 3.20
C PRO A 10 -5.46 16.09 3.66
N LEU A 11 -6.20 15.51 2.72
CA LEU A 11 -7.30 14.59 3.02
C LEU A 11 -6.80 13.14 3.06
N SER A 12 -5.94 12.80 2.11
CA SER A 12 -5.24 11.54 2.01
C SER A 12 -3.77 11.72 2.40
N TYR A 13 -3.23 10.72 3.07
CA TYR A 13 -1.82 10.63 3.46
C TYR A 13 -1.06 9.61 2.63
N ALA A 14 -1.64 9.10 1.53
CA ALA A 14 -0.97 8.14 0.66
C ALA A 14 0.44 8.60 0.28
N ASN A 15 1.39 7.68 0.30
CA ASN A 15 2.78 7.87 -0.11
C ASN A 15 2.96 7.72 -1.63
N LEU A 16 1.87 7.51 -2.36
CA LEU A 16 1.81 7.27 -3.80
C LEU A 16 0.88 8.28 -4.46
N SER A 17 0.89 8.29 -5.79
CA SER A 17 0.12 9.23 -6.60
C SER A 17 -1.38 8.94 -6.56
N GLU A 18 -2.16 10.03 -6.57
CA GLU A 18 -3.61 10.05 -6.52
C GLU A 18 -4.15 11.07 -7.53
N TRP A 19 -5.22 10.73 -8.23
CA TRP A 19 -5.71 11.52 -9.36
C TRP A 19 -7.23 11.57 -9.46
N THR A 20 -7.69 12.54 -10.24
CA THR A 20 -9.06 12.63 -10.76
C THR A 20 -10.15 12.61 -9.67
N PRO A 21 -10.04 13.43 -8.60
CA PRO A 21 -11.09 13.48 -7.59
C PRO A 21 -12.40 14.02 -8.16
N VAL A 22 -13.52 13.41 -7.79
CA VAL A 22 -14.88 13.85 -8.10
C VAL A 22 -15.78 13.70 -6.88
N VAL A 23 -16.77 14.58 -6.72
CA VAL A 23 -17.74 14.49 -5.62
C VAL A 23 -18.84 13.51 -6.00
N MET A 24 -19.12 12.56 -5.11
CA MET A 24 -20.21 11.58 -5.21
C MET A 24 -21.53 12.19 -4.73
N ARG A 25 -22.66 11.61 -5.14
CA ARG A 25 -24.02 11.99 -4.75
C ARG A 25 -24.27 11.90 -3.24
N ASP A 26 -23.52 11.05 -2.54
CA ASP A 26 -23.57 10.92 -1.09
C ASP A 26 -22.66 11.90 -0.35
N GLY A 27 -21.97 12.80 -1.07
CA GLY A 27 -21.10 13.83 -0.50
C GLY A 27 -19.66 13.37 -0.25
N ARG A 28 -19.32 12.10 -0.48
CA ARG A 28 -17.92 11.63 -0.46
C ARG A 28 -17.16 12.10 -1.70
N ILE A 29 -15.84 12.06 -1.63
CA ILE A 29 -14.94 12.32 -2.77
C ILE A 29 -14.44 10.97 -3.27
N LEU A 30 -14.72 10.63 -4.54
CA LEU A 30 -14.20 9.47 -5.27
C LEU A 30 -12.92 9.88 -6.01
N TRP A 31 -11.87 9.06 -5.97
CA TRP A 31 -10.65 9.29 -6.76
C TRP A 31 -9.94 7.98 -7.10
N THR A 32 -8.90 8.09 -7.93
CA THR A 32 -8.01 6.97 -8.26
C THR A 32 -6.71 7.07 -7.47
N ARG A 33 -6.29 5.97 -6.85
CA ARG A 33 -5.04 5.84 -6.08
C ARG A 33 -4.19 4.68 -6.60
N SER A 34 -2.88 4.91 -6.70
CA SER A 34 -1.87 3.85 -6.80
C SER A 34 -1.73 3.06 -5.49
N GLU A 35 -1.66 1.73 -5.55
CA GLU A 35 -1.71 0.86 -4.36
C GLU A 35 -0.69 -0.29 -4.45
N TYR A 36 0.49 -0.10 -3.83
CA TYR A 36 1.65 -0.98 -3.99
C TYR A 36 2.14 -1.66 -2.71
N VAL A 37 1.36 -1.67 -1.62
CA VAL A 37 1.85 -2.26 -0.35
C VAL A 37 2.23 -3.73 -0.56
N ASP A 38 3.54 -3.99 -0.52
CA ASP A 38 4.18 -5.26 -0.81
C ASP A 38 3.78 -5.89 -2.16
N LYS A 39 3.50 -5.09 -3.19
CA LYS A 39 3.14 -5.53 -4.56
C LYS A 39 4.14 -5.01 -5.60
N GLY A 40 4.05 -5.52 -6.83
CA GLY A 40 4.72 -4.90 -7.98
C GLY A 40 4.12 -3.52 -8.26
N ALA A 41 4.95 -2.55 -8.63
CA ALA A 41 4.52 -1.15 -8.84
C ALA A 41 3.62 -0.97 -10.08
N ASP A 42 3.63 -1.92 -11.01
CA ASP A 42 3.02 -1.78 -12.34
C ASP A 42 1.54 -2.16 -12.38
N PHE A 43 0.92 -2.33 -11.22
CA PHE A 43 -0.46 -2.77 -11.05
C PHE A 43 -1.12 -2.04 -9.87
N GLY A 44 -2.36 -1.61 -10.05
CA GLY A 44 -3.18 -1.16 -8.92
C GLY A 44 -3.47 0.33 -8.88
N HIS A 45 -3.97 0.91 -9.98
CA HIS A 45 -4.74 2.16 -9.90
C HIS A 45 -6.19 1.81 -9.59
N THR A 46 -6.60 2.09 -8.36
CA THR A 46 -7.85 1.60 -7.76
C THR A 46 -8.75 2.75 -7.38
N LEU A 47 -10.06 2.51 -7.30
CA LEU A 47 -11.06 3.52 -6.98
C LEU A 47 -11.30 3.56 -5.48
N TRP A 48 -11.17 4.74 -4.89
CA TRP A 48 -11.35 5.00 -3.46
C TRP A 48 -12.34 6.12 -3.22
N ALA A 49 -13.02 6.10 -2.08
CA ALA A 49 -13.83 7.20 -1.59
C ALA A 49 -13.40 7.63 -0.19
N ILE A 50 -13.65 8.89 0.17
CA ILE A 50 -13.28 9.52 1.45
C ILE A 50 -14.27 10.61 1.77
N HIS A 51 -14.44 10.90 3.04
CA HIS A 51 -15.23 12.04 3.45
C HIS A 51 -14.48 13.35 3.11
N PRO A 52 -15.18 14.47 2.87
CA PRO A 52 -14.55 15.78 2.64
C PRO A 52 -13.67 16.25 3.81
N ASP A 53 -13.88 15.71 5.01
CA ASP A 53 -13.03 15.95 6.18
C ASP A 53 -11.74 15.10 6.16
N GLY A 54 -11.56 14.20 5.20
CA GLY A 54 -10.40 13.31 5.09
C GLY A 54 -10.49 12.05 5.95
N THR A 55 -11.63 11.80 6.60
CA THR A 55 -11.90 10.59 7.37
C THR A 55 -12.46 9.47 6.49
N VAL A 56 -12.38 8.24 7.00
CA VAL A 56 -12.99 7.04 6.40
C VAL A 56 -12.61 6.84 4.92
N PRO A 57 -11.31 6.82 4.54
CA PRO A 57 -10.93 6.39 3.21
C PRO A 57 -11.21 4.91 3.03
N GLU A 58 -11.87 4.56 1.93
CA GLU A 58 -12.35 3.23 1.62
C GLU A 58 -12.15 2.87 0.17
N LEU A 59 -11.75 1.62 -0.07
CA LEU A 59 -11.74 1.04 -1.40
C LEU A 59 -13.17 0.86 -1.89
N ILE A 60 -13.49 1.48 -3.03
CA ILE A 60 -14.75 1.31 -3.75
C ILE A 60 -14.64 0.12 -4.71
N PHE A 61 -13.56 0.07 -5.51
CA PHE A 61 -13.35 -1.01 -6.46
C PHE A 61 -11.88 -1.12 -6.88
N GLY A 62 -11.41 -2.35 -7.08
CA GLY A 62 -10.05 -2.67 -7.51
C GLY A 62 -9.24 -3.42 -6.44
N ASN A 63 -7.92 -3.34 -6.52
CA ASN A 63 -6.95 -3.90 -5.56
C ASN A 63 -6.76 -5.44 -5.61
N ASN A 64 -7.66 -6.15 -6.29
CA ASN A 64 -7.50 -7.57 -6.66
C ASN A 64 -7.99 -7.91 -8.08
N THR A 65 -8.09 -6.93 -8.97
CA THR A 65 -8.63 -7.07 -10.34
C THR A 65 -7.55 -6.86 -11.40
N PRO A 66 -7.65 -7.40 -12.63
CA PRO A 66 -6.53 -7.34 -13.59
C PRO A 66 -6.24 -5.94 -14.16
N ASN A 67 -7.10 -4.96 -13.89
CA ASN A 67 -7.13 -3.67 -14.57
C ASN A 67 -6.76 -2.50 -13.64
N CYS A 68 -6.37 -1.38 -14.26
CA CYS A 68 -6.30 -0.08 -13.61
C CYS A 68 -7.51 0.77 -14.02
N TYR A 69 -7.98 1.65 -13.14
CA TYR A 69 -9.21 2.43 -13.35
C TYR A 69 -8.94 3.91 -13.12
N MET A 70 -9.41 4.75 -14.02
CA MET A 70 -9.20 6.20 -13.98
C MET A 70 -10.48 6.96 -14.33
N ASN A 71 -10.59 8.21 -13.88
CA ASN A 71 -11.70 9.12 -14.25
C ASN A 71 -13.10 8.56 -13.91
N ALA A 72 -13.22 7.81 -12.81
CA ALA A 72 -14.49 7.20 -12.45
C ALA A 72 -15.53 8.25 -12.04
N ARG A 73 -16.79 8.08 -12.46
CA ARG A 73 -17.94 8.92 -12.10
C ARG A 73 -19.20 8.08 -11.92
N GLU A 74 -20.12 8.51 -11.07
CA GLU A 74 -21.41 7.84 -10.91
C GLU A 74 -22.33 8.03 -12.12
N VAL A 75 -23.00 6.96 -12.54
CA VAL A 75 -23.95 6.97 -13.67
C VAL A 75 -25.34 7.43 -13.20
N PRO A 76 -25.97 8.46 -13.82
CA PRO A 76 -27.31 8.93 -13.45
C PRO A 76 -28.36 7.83 -13.49
N GLY A 77 -29.20 7.74 -12.44
CA GLY A 77 -30.26 6.74 -12.35
C GLY A 77 -29.78 5.28 -12.25
N SER A 78 -28.50 5.07 -11.94
CA SER A 78 -27.88 3.74 -11.80
C SER A 78 -26.96 3.70 -10.58
N PRO A 79 -26.76 2.52 -9.95
CA PRO A 79 -25.71 2.32 -8.94
C PRO A 79 -24.31 2.14 -9.57
N GLU A 80 -24.20 2.11 -10.89
CA GLU A 80 -22.94 1.88 -11.61
C GLU A 80 -22.01 3.10 -11.55
N LEU A 81 -20.70 2.83 -11.61
CA LEU A 81 -19.66 3.81 -11.92
C LEU A 81 -19.23 3.65 -13.39
N CYS A 82 -18.96 4.74 -14.09
CA CYS A 82 -18.34 4.74 -15.41
C CYS A 82 -16.90 5.24 -15.30
N CYS A 83 -15.94 4.54 -15.89
CA CYS A 83 -14.53 4.86 -15.81
C CYS A 83 -13.78 4.49 -17.09
N THR A 84 -12.56 5.00 -17.25
CA THR A 84 -11.61 4.49 -18.24
C THR A 84 -10.82 3.33 -17.62
N ILE A 85 -10.78 2.20 -18.32
CA ILE A 85 -9.93 1.06 -17.95
C ILE A 85 -8.57 1.30 -18.61
N VAL A 86 -7.54 1.54 -17.81
CA VAL A 86 -6.23 2.00 -18.29
C VAL A 86 -5.14 0.95 -18.04
N SER A 87 -4.01 1.10 -18.71
CA SER A 87 -2.73 0.52 -18.28
C SER A 87 -2.17 1.29 -17.08
N HIS A 88 -1.16 0.72 -16.41
CA HIS A 88 -0.53 1.40 -15.29
C HIS A 88 0.34 2.59 -15.73
N GLY A 89 1.20 2.37 -16.73
CA GLY A 89 2.07 3.40 -17.28
C GLY A 89 1.44 4.09 -18.49
N GLY A 90 1.90 5.30 -18.77
CA GLY A 90 1.47 6.10 -19.92
C GLY A 90 0.27 7.00 -19.64
N ASP A 91 -0.44 7.38 -20.71
CA ASP A 91 -1.65 8.19 -20.60
C ASP A 91 -2.85 7.35 -20.15
N HIS A 92 -3.87 8.04 -19.63
CA HIS A 92 -5.12 7.45 -19.14
C HIS A 92 -6.08 7.04 -20.27
N ASN A 93 -5.58 6.24 -21.20
CA ASN A 93 -6.28 5.83 -22.42
C ASN A 93 -6.65 4.34 -22.37
N GLY A 94 -7.86 4.01 -22.80
CA GLY A 94 -8.34 2.64 -22.86
C GLY A 94 -9.82 2.52 -23.20
N PRO A 95 -10.46 1.37 -23.01
CA PRO A 95 -11.91 1.25 -23.14
C PRO A 95 -12.64 1.94 -21.99
N ILE A 96 -13.91 2.28 -22.23
CA ILE A 96 -14.83 2.77 -21.20
C ILE A 96 -15.58 1.58 -20.60
N GLY A 97 -15.54 1.50 -19.26
CA GLY A 97 -16.17 0.45 -18.49
C GLY A 97 -17.21 0.98 -17.51
N LEU A 98 -18.30 0.24 -17.37
CA LEU A 98 -19.25 0.34 -16.27
C LEU A 98 -18.87 -0.65 -15.17
N ILE A 99 -18.92 -0.23 -13.92
CA ILE A 99 -18.62 -1.03 -12.73
C ILE A 99 -19.87 -1.07 -11.85
N ASP A 100 -20.36 -2.26 -11.52
CA ASP A 100 -21.38 -2.44 -10.48
C ASP A 100 -20.71 -2.69 -9.11
N PRO A 101 -20.52 -1.66 -8.25
CA PRO A 101 -19.82 -1.82 -6.98
C PRO A 101 -20.56 -2.78 -6.03
N ARG A 102 -21.85 -3.05 -6.25
CA ARG A 102 -22.63 -3.99 -5.45
C ARG A 102 -22.19 -5.43 -5.65
N ARG A 103 -21.38 -5.76 -6.66
CA ARG A 103 -20.77 -7.09 -6.82
C ARG A 103 -19.51 -7.28 -5.98
N GLY A 104 -19.04 -6.22 -5.33
CA GLY A 104 -17.92 -6.25 -4.39
C GLY A 104 -16.66 -5.70 -5.04
N PRO A 105 -15.72 -5.18 -4.22
CA PRO A 105 -14.59 -4.39 -4.71
C PRO A 105 -13.56 -5.22 -5.52
N TYR A 106 -13.64 -6.55 -5.44
CA TYR A 106 -12.65 -7.47 -6.02
C TYR A 106 -13.23 -8.31 -7.18
N ASP A 107 -14.53 -8.17 -7.49
CA ASP A 107 -15.21 -9.03 -8.47
C ASP A 107 -15.02 -8.47 -9.89
N VAL A 108 -14.22 -9.15 -10.70
CA VAL A 108 -13.98 -8.76 -12.11
C VAL A 108 -15.27 -8.81 -12.95
N SER A 109 -16.25 -9.65 -12.56
CA SER A 109 -17.56 -9.70 -13.23
C SER A 109 -18.46 -8.48 -12.96
N ALA A 110 -18.01 -7.55 -12.10
CA ALA A 110 -18.60 -6.22 -11.95
C ALA A 110 -18.38 -5.30 -13.14
N ILE A 111 -17.44 -5.63 -14.02
CA ILE A 111 -17.00 -4.75 -15.10
C ILE A 111 -17.73 -5.14 -16.38
N THR A 112 -18.40 -4.16 -16.99
CA THR A 112 -18.95 -4.26 -18.35
C THR A 112 -18.27 -3.22 -19.23
N SER A 113 -17.51 -3.65 -20.24
CA SER A 113 -16.97 -2.72 -21.24
C SER A 113 -18.07 -2.26 -22.19
N ILE A 114 -18.29 -0.96 -22.31
CA ILE A 114 -19.27 -0.37 -23.26
C ILE A 114 -18.61 0.09 -24.57
N THR A 115 -17.29 -0.05 -24.67
CA THR A 115 -16.51 0.10 -25.91
C THR A 115 -15.67 -1.18 -26.13
N PRO A 116 -16.32 -2.34 -26.38
CA PRO A 116 -15.65 -3.65 -26.39
C PRO A 116 -14.70 -3.84 -27.57
N ASP A 117 -14.78 -2.98 -28.59
CA ASP A 117 -13.84 -2.91 -29.72
C ASP A 117 -12.44 -2.46 -29.31
N VAL A 118 -12.28 -1.87 -28.12
CA VAL A 118 -10.98 -1.47 -27.57
C VAL A 118 -10.53 -2.45 -26.49
N THR A 119 -9.41 -3.12 -26.74
CA THR A 119 -8.85 -4.09 -25.80
C THR A 119 -8.08 -3.37 -24.69
N PRO A 120 -8.38 -3.60 -23.40
CA PRO A 120 -7.59 -3.06 -22.29
C PRO A 120 -6.11 -3.44 -22.41
N GLN A 121 -5.23 -2.47 -22.19
CA GLN A 121 -3.79 -2.71 -22.09
C GLN A 121 -3.33 -2.74 -20.63
N TYR A 122 -2.15 -3.31 -20.38
CA TYR A 122 -1.65 -3.60 -19.04
C TYR A 122 -0.21 -3.13 -18.86
N ASN A 123 0.23 -3.03 -17.60
CA ASN A 123 1.60 -2.64 -17.23
C ASN A 123 1.96 -1.28 -17.85
N MET A 124 3.07 -1.21 -18.58
CA MET A 124 3.58 0.00 -19.23
C MET A 124 3.10 0.18 -20.68
N SER A 125 2.29 -0.74 -21.21
CA SER A 125 1.74 -0.66 -22.57
C SER A 125 0.46 0.17 -22.54
N TRP A 126 0.44 1.35 -23.15
CA TRP A 126 -0.74 2.23 -23.21
C TRP A 126 -1.15 2.51 -24.65
N LEU A 127 -2.45 2.74 -24.87
CA LEU A 127 -3.00 2.99 -26.19
C LEU A 127 -2.82 4.45 -26.61
N ARG A 128 -2.22 4.66 -27.79
CA ARG A 128 -2.07 5.99 -28.40
C ARG A 128 -3.15 6.31 -29.43
N HIS A 129 -3.74 5.27 -30.02
CA HIS A 129 -4.76 5.35 -31.05
C HIS A 129 -5.90 4.40 -30.74
N GLU A 130 -7.04 4.63 -31.39
CA GLU A 130 -8.26 3.82 -31.24
C GLU A 130 -8.63 3.62 -29.77
N CYS A 131 -8.65 4.72 -29.01
CA CYS A 131 -8.79 4.68 -27.56
C CYS A 131 -9.77 5.72 -27.05
N PHE A 132 -10.24 5.52 -25.81
CA PHE A 132 -11.17 6.42 -25.13
C PHE A 132 -10.58 6.89 -23.81
N ARG A 133 -11.12 8.00 -23.29
CA ARG A 133 -10.81 8.54 -21.97
C ARG A 133 -11.88 9.53 -21.50
N ASP A 134 -11.71 9.98 -20.27
CA ASP A 134 -12.47 11.06 -19.62
C ASP A 134 -14.01 10.92 -19.74
N PRO A 135 -14.62 9.79 -19.34
CA PRO A 135 -16.06 9.62 -19.42
C PRO A 135 -16.79 10.59 -18.49
N THR A 136 -17.84 11.22 -19.03
CA THR A 136 -18.78 12.09 -18.32
C THR A 136 -20.20 11.56 -18.56
N PRO A 137 -20.76 10.77 -17.63
CA PRO A 137 -22.12 10.24 -17.74
C PRO A 137 -23.17 11.35 -17.87
N VAL A 138 -24.04 11.26 -18.88
CA VAL A 138 -25.15 12.21 -19.13
C VAL A 138 -26.46 11.66 -18.56
N SER A 139 -26.71 10.38 -18.82
CA SER A 139 -27.87 9.65 -18.33
C SER A 139 -27.45 8.21 -18.01
N ARG A 140 -28.43 7.34 -17.73
CA ARG A 140 -28.16 5.92 -17.56
C ARG A 140 -27.48 5.32 -18.80
N ASP A 141 -27.91 5.70 -19.99
CA ASP A 141 -27.54 5.00 -21.23
C ASP A 141 -26.58 5.79 -22.13
N TYR A 142 -26.33 7.07 -21.84
CA TYR A 142 -25.50 7.97 -22.67
C TYR A 142 -24.37 8.63 -21.89
N PHE A 143 -23.19 8.70 -22.51
CA PHE A 143 -21.93 9.18 -21.92
C PHE A 143 -21.21 10.08 -22.90
N LEU A 144 -20.69 11.22 -22.44
CA LEU A 144 -19.69 11.97 -23.19
C LEU A 144 -18.31 11.37 -22.93
N VAL A 145 -17.46 11.32 -23.96
CA VAL A 145 -16.10 10.78 -23.87
C VAL A 145 -15.16 11.58 -24.77
N SER A 146 -13.86 11.56 -24.45
CA SER A 146 -12.83 11.88 -25.43
C SER A 146 -12.46 10.58 -26.16
N HIS A 147 -12.57 10.55 -27.49
CA HIS A 147 -12.19 9.39 -28.31
C HIS A 147 -11.19 9.79 -29.38
N ALA A 148 -10.10 9.03 -29.49
CA ALA A 148 -9.11 9.17 -30.55
C ALA A 148 -9.26 7.98 -31.50
N PRO A 149 -9.96 8.12 -32.65
CA PRO A 149 -10.05 7.05 -33.65
C PRO A 149 -8.71 6.80 -34.36
N ALA A 150 -7.83 7.81 -34.39
CA ALA A 150 -6.44 7.73 -34.81
C ALA A 150 -5.57 8.34 -33.69
N ASP A 151 -4.70 9.32 -33.96
CA ASP A 151 -3.78 9.92 -32.99
C ASP A 151 -4.30 11.19 -32.31
N ARG A 152 -5.57 11.56 -32.53
CA ARG A 152 -6.16 12.82 -32.07
C ARG A 152 -7.52 12.63 -31.45
N PHE A 153 -7.71 13.21 -30.27
CA PHE A 153 -8.97 13.17 -29.53
C PHE A 153 -10.00 14.16 -30.09
N GLY A 154 -11.23 13.66 -30.27
CA GLY A 154 -12.45 14.46 -30.39
C GLY A 154 -13.40 14.18 -29.24
N VAL A 155 -14.44 15.00 -29.11
CA VAL A 155 -15.55 14.80 -28.17
C VAL A 155 -16.65 14.01 -28.86
N TYR A 156 -17.05 12.91 -28.23
CA TYR A 156 -18.11 12.02 -28.72
C TYR A 156 -19.18 11.85 -27.65
N VAL A 157 -20.39 11.53 -28.09
CA VAL A 157 -21.38 10.84 -27.25
C VAL A 157 -21.35 9.36 -27.63
N ILE A 158 -21.29 8.50 -26.61
CA ILE A 158 -21.45 7.05 -26.76
C ILE A 158 -22.67 6.59 -25.98
N ASP A 159 -23.22 5.45 -26.35
CA ASP A 159 -24.21 4.75 -25.53
C ASP A 159 -23.65 3.45 -24.94
N ARG A 160 -24.40 2.85 -24.02
CA ARG A 160 -24.03 1.57 -23.39
C ARG A 160 -24.07 0.36 -24.34
N TYR A 161 -24.53 0.54 -25.58
CA TYR A 161 -24.74 -0.51 -26.57
C TYR A 161 -23.66 -0.52 -27.66
N GLY A 162 -22.70 0.41 -27.59
CA GLY A 162 -21.55 0.51 -28.50
C GLY A 162 -21.72 1.51 -29.65
N ASN A 163 -22.84 2.26 -29.69
CA ASN A 163 -23.00 3.33 -30.67
C ASN A 163 -22.18 4.55 -30.25
N ARG A 164 -21.68 5.30 -31.25
CA ARG A 164 -20.90 6.53 -31.02
C ARG A 164 -21.24 7.57 -32.08
N GLU A 165 -21.36 8.82 -31.67
CA GLU A 165 -21.58 9.98 -32.54
C GLU A 165 -20.53 11.05 -32.21
N LEU A 166 -19.90 11.61 -33.25
CA LEU A 166 -18.95 12.70 -33.11
C LEU A 166 -19.70 14.01 -32.82
N LEU A 167 -19.37 14.68 -31.73
CA LEU A 167 -19.94 16.00 -31.41
C LEU A 167 -19.03 17.14 -31.83
N TYR A 168 -17.72 17.00 -31.59
CA TYR A 168 -16.76 18.04 -31.90
C TYR A 168 -15.36 17.46 -32.14
N PHE A 169 -14.71 17.94 -33.20
CA PHE A 169 -13.32 17.61 -33.53
C PHE A 169 -12.61 18.84 -34.05
N ASP A 170 -11.46 19.15 -33.47
CA ASP A 170 -10.56 20.17 -33.98
C ASP A 170 -9.40 19.50 -34.75
N PRO A 171 -9.15 19.83 -36.02
CA PRO A 171 -8.07 19.22 -36.79
C PRO A 171 -6.66 19.64 -36.35
N SER A 172 -6.53 20.70 -35.53
CA SER A 172 -5.27 21.30 -35.10
C SER A 172 -4.88 20.96 -33.66
N ILE A 173 -5.84 20.67 -32.78
CA ILE A 173 -5.59 20.25 -31.38
C ILE A 173 -6.41 19.03 -30.94
N GLY A 174 -6.00 18.36 -29.86
CA GLY A 174 -6.83 17.32 -29.22
C GLY A 174 -7.93 17.94 -28.37
N SER A 175 -9.18 17.54 -28.59
CA SER A 175 -10.35 17.97 -27.82
C SER A 175 -10.71 16.90 -26.79
N MET A 176 -10.50 17.19 -25.51
CA MET A 176 -10.60 16.23 -24.41
C MET A 176 -11.39 16.79 -23.22
N THR A 177 -11.67 15.94 -22.22
CA THR A 177 -12.30 16.29 -20.94
C THR A 177 -13.70 16.92 -21.06
N PRO A 178 -14.63 16.27 -21.79
CA PRO A 178 -15.96 16.82 -21.97
C PRO A 178 -16.65 17.02 -20.62
N SER A 179 -17.23 18.20 -20.44
CA SER A 179 -17.92 18.59 -19.22
C SER A 179 -19.32 19.07 -19.53
N LEU A 180 -20.29 18.67 -18.72
CA LEU A 180 -21.69 19.08 -18.89
C LEU A 180 -21.94 20.40 -18.16
N LEU A 181 -22.50 21.38 -18.88
CA LEU A 181 -23.07 22.57 -18.28
C LEU A 181 -24.56 22.34 -18.05
N VAL A 182 -24.92 21.81 -16.89
CA VAL A 182 -26.30 21.52 -16.50
C VAL A 182 -26.54 21.96 -15.05
N PRO A 183 -27.79 22.30 -14.67
CA PRO A 183 -28.14 22.43 -13.26
C PRO A 183 -27.81 21.13 -12.52
N SER A 184 -27.05 21.23 -11.43
CA SER A 184 -26.71 20.08 -10.58
C SER A 184 -27.34 20.22 -9.20
N VAL A 185 -27.79 19.10 -8.65
CA VAL A 185 -28.15 19.04 -7.22
C VAL A 185 -26.85 19.02 -6.44
N GLN A 186 -26.65 20.00 -5.56
CA GLN A 186 -25.49 20.03 -4.69
C GLN A 186 -25.49 18.75 -3.82
N PRO A 187 -24.42 17.93 -3.87
CA PRO A 187 -24.30 16.79 -2.98
C PRO A 187 -24.38 17.23 -1.51
N PRO A 188 -24.88 16.37 -0.60
CA PRO A 188 -25.00 16.72 0.80
C PRO A 188 -23.61 17.05 1.37
N ALA A 189 -23.51 18.16 2.09
CA ALA A 189 -22.33 18.47 2.87
C ALA A 189 -22.30 17.50 4.06
N LEU A 190 -21.42 16.50 4.01
CA LEU A 190 -21.22 15.59 5.12
C LEU A 190 -20.71 16.38 6.32
N SER A 191 -21.41 16.25 7.45
CA SER A 191 -20.93 16.80 8.71
C SER A 191 -19.60 16.12 9.06
N PRO A 192 -18.58 16.87 9.50
CA PRO A 192 -17.32 16.27 9.92
C PRO A 192 -17.59 15.19 10.97
N LEU A 193 -17.08 13.97 10.75
CA LEU A 193 -17.25 12.88 11.72
C LEU A 193 -16.46 13.17 13.00
N VAL A 194 -15.42 13.98 12.88
CA VAL A 194 -14.58 14.45 13.97
C VAL A 194 -14.29 15.92 13.74
N GLN A 195 -14.39 16.73 14.80
CA GLN A 195 -13.62 17.98 14.83
C GLN A 195 -12.16 17.56 14.92
N ILE A 196 -11.45 17.65 13.79
CA ILE A 196 -10.02 17.33 13.71
C ILE A 196 -9.34 18.07 14.85
N ASN A 197 -8.92 17.32 15.86
CA ASN A 197 -8.31 17.90 17.04
C ASN A 197 -6.83 18.06 16.74
N ALA A 198 -6.40 19.29 16.46
CA ALA A 198 -5.00 19.60 16.18
C ALA A 198 -4.08 19.30 17.38
N ASP A 199 -4.63 19.13 18.59
CA ASP A 199 -3.88 18.86 19.82
C ASP A 199 -3.56 17.38 20.01
N THR A 200 -3.96 16.49 19.09
CA THR A 200 -3.59 15.06 19.12
C THR A 200 -2.89 14.65 17.83
N ASP A 201 -1.96 13.71 17.95
CA ASP A 201 -1.24 13.08 16.85
C ASP A 201 -1.71 11.64 16.60
N VAL A 202 -2.75 11.19 17.31
CA VAL A 202 -3.32 9.84 17.20
C VAL A 202 -4.80 9.85 16.81
N GLY A 203 -5.23 8.74 16.21
CA GLY A 203 -6.64 8.34 16.14
C GLY A 203 -6.83 6.95 16.78
N GLN A 204 -8.01 6.37 16.61
CA GLN A 204 -8.42 5.12 17.26
C GLN A 204 -8.93 4.11 16.23
N PHE A 205 -8.49 2.86 16.39
CA PHE A 205 -9.03 1.70 15.68
C PHE A 205 -9.74 0.75 16.65
N THR A 206 -10.84 0.17 16.18
CA THR A 206 -11.51 -0.96 16.84
C THR A 206 -11.70 -2.09 15.85
N VAL A 207 -11.23 -3.29 16.19
CA VAL A 207 -11.46 -4.52 15.43
C VAL A 207 -12.47 -5.35 16.20
N ALA A 208 -13.59 -5.70 15.56
CA ALA A 208 -14.65 -6.48 16.21
C ALA A 208 -14.18 -7.92 16.46
N ASP A 209 -13.62 -8.58 15.46
CA ASP A 209 -13.07 -9.93 15.56
C ASP A 209 -12.02 -10.18 14.46
N VAL A 210 -10.75 -10.32 14.83
CA VAL A 210 -9.67 -10.61 13.87
C VAL A 210 -9.88 -11.91 13.08
N TYR A 211 -10.71 -12.84 13.56
CA TYR A 211 -10.94 -14.13 12.92
C TYR A 211 -11.90 -14.07 11.73
N GLU A 212 -12.72 -13.01 11.65
CA GLU A 212 -13.55 -12.72 10.48
C GLU A 212 -12.63 -12.43 9.26
N GLY A 213 -12.55 -13.39 8.34
CA GLY A 213 -11.65 -13.36 7.17
C GLY A 213 -10.37 -14.20 7.30
N LEU A 214 -10.06 -14.75 8.49
CA LEU A 214 -8.88 -15.63 8.70
C LEU A 214 -9.24 -17.10 8.87
N GLU A 215 -10.45 -17.41 9.33
CA GLU A 215 -10.93 -18.78 9.44
C GLU A 215 -11.27 -19.39 8.06
N PRO A 216 -11.09 -20.72 7.89
CA PRO A 216 -10.62 -21.70 8.88
C PRO A 216 -9.08 -21.83 8.96
N LEU A 217 -8.32 -21.06 8.17
CA LEU A 217 -6.86 -21.22 8.03
C LEU A 217 -6.10 -20.83 9.30
N VAL A 218 -6.58 -19.85 10.05
CA VAL A 218 -6.03 -19.45 11.35
C VAL A 218 -7.03 -19.77 12.45
N GLN A 219 -6.68 -20.74 13.30
CA GLN A 219 -7.54 -21.15 14.41
C GLN A 219 -7.71 -20.04 15.46
N ARG A 220 -8.94 -19.92 15.99
CA ARG A 220 -9.26 -19.05 17.12
C ARG A 220 -8.33 -19.28 18.32
N GLY A 221 -7.92 -18.19 18.96
CA GLY A 221 -6.91 -18.18 20.01
C GLY A 221 -5.45 -18.11 19.53
N LYS A 222 -5.14 -18.39 18.25
CA LYS A 222 -3.77 -18.32 17.72
C LYS A 222 -3.22 -16.90 17.58
N VAL A 223 -4.06 -15.91 17.24
CA VAL A 223 -3.68 -14.50 17.14
C VAL A 223 -3.57 -13.93 18.54
N LYS A 224 -2.41 -13.35 18.87
CA LYS A 224 -2.14 -12.71 20.16
C LYS A 224 -1.92 -11.21 20.04
N TYR A 225 -1.40 -10.75 18.90
CA TYR A 225 -1.07 -9.35 18.70
C TYR A 225 -1.50 -8.85 17.33
N ILE A 226 -1.83 -7.56 17.25
CA ILE A 226 -1.82 -6.80 16.00
C ILE A 226 -0.59 -5.89 16.06
N ARG A 227 0.26 -5.93 15.01
CA ARG A 227 1.32 -4.95 14.79
C ARG A 227 0.81 -3.85 13.87
N VAL A 228 1.03 -2.61 14.28
CA VAL A 228 0.78 -1.44 13.44
C VAL A 228 2.07 -1.06 12.73
N CYS A 229 2.06 -1.15 11.41
CA CYS A 229 3.20 -0.86 10.56
C CYS A 229 2.94 0.39 9.70
N GLU A 230 4.01 1.01 9.21
CA GLU A 230 3.95 2.15 8.29
C GLU A 230 4.79 1.86 7.04
N GLU A 231 4.29 2.26 5.87
CA GLU A 231 5.16 2.55 4.72
C GLU A 231 5.58 4.02 4.78
N VAL A 232 6.87 4.24 4.99
CA VAL A 232 7.42 5.57 5.30
C VAL A 232 7.50 6.38 4.01
N ARG A 233 6.83 7.53 4.01
CA ARG A 233 6.83 8.46 2.88
C ARG A 233 8.22 9.04 2.62
N ILE A 234 8.62 9.07 1.35
CA ILE A 234 9.77 9.86 0.91
C ILE A 234 9.47 11.36 1.04
N LYS A 235 10.37 12.09 1.69
CA LYS A 235 10.35 13.55 1.72
C LYS A 235 11.42 14.02 0.74
N LEU A 236 11.01 14.78 -0.27
CA LEU A 236 11.95 15.41 -1.17
C LEU A 236 12.70 16.51 -0.39
N ASP A 237 14.01 16.57 -0.58
CA ASP A 237 14.84 17.62 0.00
C ASP A 237 14.49 18.96 -0.64
N GLN A 238 14.28 19.99 0.19
CA GLN A 238 14.09 21.35 -0.31
C GLN A 238 15.47 21.99 -0.53
N MET A 239 15.70 22.50 -1.73
CA MET A 239 16.92 23.19 -2.13
C MET A 239 16.88 24.65 -1.64
N PRO A 240 18.04 25.32 -1.52
CA PRO A 240 18.11 26.71 -1.05
C PRO A 240 17.28 27.73 -1.87
N ASN A 241 16.96 27.42 -3.13
CA ASN A 241 16.12 28.24 -4.00
C ASN A 241 14.61 28.03 -3.76
N GLY A 242 14.22 27.19 -2.79
CA GLY A 242 12.83 26.87 -2.46
C GLY A 242 12.22 25.75 -3.28
N GLU A 243 12.87 25.29 -4.35
CA GLU A 243 12.46 24.13 -5.13
C GLU A 243 12.76 22.82 -4.40
N TYR A 244 12.12 21.73 -4.80
CA TYR A 244 12.43 20.40 -4.30
C TYR A 244 13.41 19.66 -5.23
N SER A 245 14.30 18.88 -4.64
CA SER A 245 15.26 18.05 -5.37
C SER A 245 14.52 17.15 -6.37
N LYS A 246 15.03 17.10 -7.60
CA LYS A 246 14.54 16.16 -8.61
C LYS A 246 15.17 14.81 -8.34
N ASP A 247 14.35 13.75 -8.34
CA ASP A 247 14.73 12.34 -8.09
C ASP A 247 15.83 11.77 -9.03
N SER A 248 16.35 12.56 -9.98
CA SER A 248 17.24 12.13 -11.06
C SER A 248 18.53 12.96 -11.21
N GLN A 249 18.91 13.81 -10.24
CA GLN A 249 20.06 14.73 -10.41
C GLN A 249 21.40 14.18 -9.91
N ALA A 250 21.47 12.96 -9.36
CA ALA A 250 22.78 12.31 -9.19
C ALA A 250 23.27 11.85 -10.56
N GLU A 251 24.06 12.70 -11.21
CA GLU A 251 24.77 12.53 -12.48
C GLU A 251 24.92 11.05 -12.92
N GLY A 252 24.02 10.56 -13.77
CA GLY A 252 24.13 9.23 -14.39
C GLY A 252 23.64 8.02 -13.57
N HIS A 253 23.00 8.21 -12.42
CA HIS A 253 22.47 7.13 -11.58
C HIS A 253 20.95 6.97 -11.68
N GLY A 254 20.45 5.73 -11.58
CA GLY A 254 19.02 5.43 -11.64
C GLY A 254 18.31 5.69 -10.30
N PHE A 255 17.02 6.07 -10.34
CA PHE A 255 16.19 6.31 -9.14
C PHE A 255 16.22 5.16 -8.12
N GLN A 256 16.51 3.93 -8.57
CA GLN A 256 16.60 2.74 -7.71
C GLN A 256 17.77 2.79 -6.71
N ASP A 257 18.74 3.69 -6.88
CA ASP A 257 19.81 3.94 -5.90
C ASP A 257 19.34 4.77 -4.69
N TYR A 258 18.15 5.38 -4.75
CA TYR A 258 17.51 6.10 -3.64
C TYR A 258 16.53 5.23 -2.85
N TYR A 259 16.24 4.03 -3.32
CA TYR A 259 15.35 3.12 -2.61
C TYR A 259 15.92 2.70 -1.24
N ALA A 260 15.00 2.43 -0.30
CA ALA A 260 15.35 1.92 1.03
C ALA A 260 16.09 0.57 0.97
N THR A 261 15.90 -0.17 -0.12
CA THR A 261 16.74 -1.30 -0.49
C THR A 261 17.16 -1.17 -1.95
N PRO A 262 18.44 -1.36 -2.30
CA PRO A 262 18.89 -1.23 -3.69
C PRO A 262 18.58 -2.52 -4.44
N ILE A 263 17.31 -2.74 -4.78
CA ILE A 263 16.80 -4.02 -5.32
C ILE A 263 17.48 -4.46 -6.64
N HIS A 264 18.08 -3.51 -7.36
CA HIS A 264 18.87 -3.74 -8.57
C HIS A 264 20.29 -4.25 -8.29
N LYS A 265 20.75 -4.19 -7.03
CA LYS A 265 22.03 -4.72 -6.54
C LYS A 265 21.88 -5.96 -5.66
N VAL A 266 20.72 -6.13 -5.01
CA VAL A 266 20.44 -7.27 -4.13
C VAL A 266 18.99 -7.74 -4.31
N ASN A 267 18.85 -8.97 -4.77
CA ASN A 267 17.59 -9.70 -4.90
C ASN A 267 17.87 -11.20 -4.77
N GLY A 268 16.82 -12.01 -4.74
CA GLY A 268 16.92 -13.45 -4.51
C GLY A 268 15.83 -14.26 -5.20
N PRO A 269 15.69 -15.54 -4.84
CA PRO A 269 14.71 -16.44 -5.47
C PRO A 269 13.25 -16.01 -5.24
N PHE A 270 12.98 -15.17 -4.24
CA PHE A 270 11.67 -14.58 -3.98
C PHE A 270 11.51 -13.18 -4.62
N GLY A 271 12.40 -12.79 -5.53
CA GLY A 271 12.36 -11.52 -6.26
C GLY A 271 12.91 -10.34 -5.46
N TRP A 272 12.27 -9.18 -5.61
CA TRP A 272 12.69 -7.94 -4.98
C TRP A 272 12.10 -7.83 -3.57
N PRO A 273 12.92 -7.60 -2.53
CA PRO A 273 12.43 -7.22 -1.20
C PRO A 273 11.84 -5.80 -1.25
N SER A 274 11.43 -5.26 -0.10
CA SER A 274 10.88 -3.91 -0.04
C SER A 274 11.87 -2.85 -0.52
N TYR A 275 11.46 -2.07 -1.53
CA TYR A 275 12.17 -0.87 -1.96
C TYR A 275 11.71 0.40 -1.21
N VAL A 276 10.73 0.26 -0.32
CA VAL A 276 10.13 1.33 0.50
C VAL A 276 10.66 1.20 1.94
N ALA A 277 10.96 2.31 2.59
CA ALA A 277 11.29 2.32 4.01
C ALA A 277 10.03 1.97 4.83
N LYS A 278 10.18 1.22 5.92
CA LYS A 278 9.04 0.80 6.76
C LYS A 278 9.29 1.01 8.22
N ALA A 279 8.24 1.15 9.03
CA ALA A 279 8.34 1.24 10.48
C ALA A 279 7.35 0.29 11.17
N SER A 280 7.62 -0.02 12.45
CA SER A 280 6.69 -0.71 13.35
C SER A 280 6.39 0.22 14.53
N HIS A 281 5.16 0.73 14.60
CA HIS A 281 4.70 1.64 15.66
C HIS A 281 4.41 0.94 16.97
N GLY A 282 4.26 -0.39 16.94
CA GLY A 282 4.12 -1.20 18.14
C GLY A 282 3.07 -2.29 18.00
N LEU A 283 2.85 -2.98 19.12
CA LEU A 283 1.91 -4.09 19.25
C LEU A 283 0.72 -3.70 20.13
N VAL A 284 -0.44 -4.24 19.80
CA VAL A 284 -1.59 -4.29 20.69
C VAL A 284 -2.00 -5.74 20.90
N ARG A 285 -2.37 -6.10 22.13
CA ARG A 285 -2.90 -7.44 22.43
C ARG A 285 -4.31 -7.62 21.89
N VAL A 286 -4.56 -8.79 21.33
CA VAL A 286 -5.91 -9.23 20.93
C VAL A 286 -6.58 -9.91 22.13
N GLU A 287 -7.83 -9.54 22.39
CA GLU A 287 -8.65 -10.13 23.45
C GLU A 287 -9.01 -11.59 23.16
N ALA A 288 -9.48 -12.32 24.17
CA ALA A 288 -9.84 -13.74 24.02
C ALA A 288 -10.96 -13.98 22.99
N ASP A 289 -11.83 -12.98 22.78
CA ASP A 289 -12.90 -13.00 21.79
C ASP A 289 -12.43 -12.56 20.39
N GLY A 290 -11.14 -12.27 20.18
CA GLY A 290 -10.59 -11.86 18.88
C GLY A 290 -10.64 -10.35 18.65
N SER A 291 -11.20 -9.57 19.57
CA SER A 291 -11.34 -8.12 19.42
C SER A 291 -10.10 -7.33 19.85
N ALA A 292 -9.98 -6.10 19.35
CA ALA A 292 -8.93 -5.15 19.76
C ALA A 292 -9.43 -3.71 19.69
N ASN A 293 -8.98 -2.84 20.58
CA ASN A 293 -9.32 -1.41 20.61
C ASN A 293 -8.11 -0.59 21.02
N PHE A 294 -7.55 0.22 20.11
CA PHE A 294 -6.25 0.85 20.31
C PHE A 294 -6.11 2.19 19.60
N THR A 295 -5.19 3.02 20.09
CA THR A 295 -4.77 4.24 19.41
C THR A 295 -3.63 3.96 18.43
N ALA A 296 -3.59 4.66 17.31
CA ALA A 296 -2.53 4.57 16.32
C ALA A 296 -2.19 5.97 15.78
N PRO A 297 -0.96 6.20 15.29
CA PRO A 297 -0.55 7.53 14.86
C PRO A 297 -1.33 7.97 13.62
N ALA A 298 -1.87 9.18 13.67
CA ALA A 298 -2.58 9.82 12.56
C ALA A 298 -1.60 10.38 11.52
N GLY A 299 -2.13 10.72 10.34
CA GLY A 299 -1.32 11.36 9.29
C GLY A 299 -0.30 10.44 8.59
N LYS A 300 -0.46 9.12 8.71
CA LYS A 300 0.48 8.11 8.22
C LYS A 300 -0.18 7.08 7.31
N VAL A 301 0.64 6.44 6.47
CA VAL A 301 0.28 5.28 5.64
C VAL A 301 0.47 4.02 6.45
N LEU A 302 -0.58 3.57 7.12
CA LEU A 302 -0.53 2.42 8.02
C LEU A 302 -0.99 1.14 7.32
N TYR A 303 -0.55 0.01 7.86
CA TYR A 303 -1.10 -1.32 7.58
C TYR A 303 -0.92 -2.23 8.80
N PHE A 304 -1.64 -3.35 8.84
CA PHE A 304 -1.65 -4.25 9.99
C PHE A 304 -1.06 -5.63 9.69
N GLN A 305 -0.47 -6.24 10.70
CA GLN A 305 -0.06 -7.64 10.72
C GLN A 305 -0.65 -8.31 11.96
N VAL A 306 -1.30 -9.47 11.81
CA VAL A 306 -1.72 -10.28 12.95
C VAL A 306 -0.64 -11.30 13.27
N LEU A 307 -0.28 -11.42 14.55
CA LEU A 307 0.85 -12.23 15.02
C LEU A 307 0.40 -13.28 16.04
N ASP A 308 1.09 -14.41 16.09
CA ASP A 308 0.96 -15.39 17.18
C ASP A 308 1.75 -15.03 18.45
N GLU A 309 1.71 -15.91 19.45
CA GLU A 309 2.42 -15.76 20.73
C GLU A 309 3.95 -15.67 20.59
N ASN A 310 4.49 -16.20 19.49
CA ASN A 310 5.91 -16.21 19.19
C ASN A 310 6.29 -15.12 18.18
N PHE A 311 5.41 -14.13 17.97
CA PHE A 311 5.56 -13.02 17.03
C PHE A 311 5.71 -13.46 15.57
N ASN A 312 5.23 -14.64 15.18
CA ASN A 312 5.15 -14.99 13.76
C ASN A 312 3.96 -14.27 13.14
N GLU A 313 4.20 -13.61 12.01
CA GLU A 313 3.11 -13.09 11.16
C GLU A 313 2.24 -14.24 10.62
N LEU A 314 0.93 -14.12 10.83
CA LEU A 314 -0.08 -15.07 10.37
C LEU A 314 -0.80 -14.56 9.11
N GLN A 315 -1.03 -13.25 9.04
CA GLN A 315 -1.62 -12.55 7.89
C GLN A 315 -1.25 -11.07 7.96
N ARG A 316 -1.25 -10.40 6.81
CA ARG A 316 -0.96 -8.97 6.65
C ARG A 316 -1.98 -8.29 5.74
N MET A 317 -2.27 -7.05 6.07
CA MET A 317 -2.92 -6.11 5.17
C MET A 317 -1.94 -5.68 4.08
N ARG A 318 -2.16 -6.12 2.83
CA ARG A 318 -1.43 -5.64 1.64
C ARG A 318 -2.21 -4.49 0.98
N SER A 319 -2.51 -3.47 1.77
CA SER A 319 -3.15 -2.22 1.36
C SER A 319 -2.93 -1.20 2.47
N VAL A 320 -3.35 0.04 2.24
CA VAL A 320 -3.16 1.13 3.20
C VAL A 320 -4.43 1.44 4.01
N ILE A 321 -4.22 1.86 5.25
CA ILE A 321 -5.22 2.53 6.10
C ILE A 321 -4.59 3.79 6.70
N GLN A 322 -5.40 4.79 7.00
CA GLN A 322 -4.96 6.04 7.62
C GLN A 322 -6.02 6.54 8.61
N LEU A 323 -5.61 7.51 9.42
CA LEU A 323 -6.45 8.26 10.34
C LEU A 323 -6.16 9.76 10.19
N GLN A 324 -7.20 10.57 10.28
CA GLN A 324 -7.09 11.97 10.72
C GLN A 324 -6.88 12.03 12.24
N PRO A 325 -6.26 13.11 12.77
CA PRO A 325 -6.18 13.34 14.20
C PRO A 325 -7.55 13.25 14.90
N GLY A 326 -7.65 12.40 15.92
CA GLY A 326 -8.88 12.14 16.67
C GLY A 326 -9.91 11.25 15.97
N GLU A 327 -9.65 10.80 14.74
CA GLU A 327 -10.55 9.91 14.00
C GLU A 327 -10.76 8.58 14.73
N ARG A 328 -12.00 8.06 14.71
CA ARG A 328 -12.32 6.72 15.17
C ARG A 328 -12.79 5.87 13.99
N ARG A 329 -12.13 4.74 13.77
CA ARG A 329 -12.50 3.77 12.72
C ARG A 329 -12.69 2.38 13.31
N SER A 330 -13.63 1.63 12.74
CA SER A 330 -13.88 0.23 13.08
C SER A 330 -13.76 -0.68 11.86
N CYS A 331 -13.23 -1.88 12.08
CA CYS A 331 -13.22 -2.98 11.12
C CYS A 331 -13.96 -4.19 11.71
N ILE A 332 -14.60 -4.99 10.87
CA ILE A 332 -15.25 -6.21 11.35
C ILE A 332 -14.17 -7.25 11.64
N GLY A 333 -13.25 -7.45 10.69
CA GLY A 333 -12.17 -8.41 10.82
C GLY A 333 -10.96 -8.09 9.97
N CYS A 334 -10.23 -9.14 9.60
CA CYS A 334 -8.99 -9.05 8.85
C CYS A 334 -9.22 -9.65 7.46
N HIS A 335 -9.55 -8.78 6.49
CA HIS A 335 -9.94 -9.15 5.11
C HIS A 335 -11.31 -9.83 5.01
N GLU A 336 -12.24 -9.40 5.87
CA GLU A 336 -13.63 -9.80 5.79
C GLU A 336 -14.28 -9.41 4.45
N ASN A 337 -15.40 -10.05 4.13
CA ASN A 337 -16.28 -9.53 3.10
C ASN A 337 -16.80 -8.15 3.56
N ARG A 338 -16.57 -7.10 2.77
CA ARG A 338 -17.03 -5.73 3.09
C ARG A 338 -18.56 -5.57 3.15
N ARG A 339 -19.31 -6.60 2.75
CA ARG A 339 -20.77 -6.69 2.90
C ARG A 339 -21.19 -7.57 4.08
N ALA A 340 -20.25 -8.11 4.83
CA ALA A 340 -20.53 -8.81 6.07
C ALA A 340 -21.14 -7.84 7.07
N THR A 341 -22.06 -8.36 7.87
CA THR A 341 -22.53 -7.64 9.06
C THR A 341 -21.54 -7.95 10.19
N PRO A 342 -21.21 -6.98 11.06
CA PRO A 342 -20.42 -7.26 12.25
C PRO A 342 -21.04 -8.41 13.07
N PRO A 343 -20.24 -9.20 13.81
CA PRO A 343 -20.75 -10.20 14.73
C PRO A 343 -21.81 -9.62 15.68
N VAL A 344 -22.86 -10.40 15.95
CA VAL A 344 -23.97 -10.03 16.85
C VAL A 344 -23.55 -10.17 18.33
N GLN A 345 -22.32 -9.79 18.66
CA GLN A 345 -21.77 -9.83 20.01
C GLN A 345 -21.02 -8.54 20.29
N LEU A 346 -21.27 -7.96 21.47
CA LEU A 346 -20.53 -6.77 21.90
C LEU A 346 -19.12 -7.21 22.29
N SER A 347 -18.14 -6.77 21.51
CA SER A 347 -16.75 -7.18 21.71
C SER A 347 -16.19 -6.76 23.07
N LEU A 348 -15.32 -7.58 23.63
CA LEU A 348 -14.62 -7.32 24.90
C LEU A 348 -13.83 -6.01 24.83
N ALA A 349 -13.17 -5.75 23.69
CA ALA A 349 -12.38 -4.54 23.49
C ALA A 349 -13.25 -3.27 23.39
N ALA A 350 -14.47 -3.35 22.86
CA ALA A 350 -15.38 -2.19 22.79
C ALA A 350 -15.89 -1.74 24.18
N LYS A 351 -15.81 -2.61 25.20
CA LYS A 351 -16.15 -2.27 26.60
C LYS A 351 -15.03 -1.53 27.33
N LYS A 352 -13.84 -1.44 26.72
CA LYS A 352 -12.62 -0.88 27.32
C LYS A 352 -12.24 0.41 26.60
N SER A 353 -11.54 1.30 27.31
CA SER A 353 -10.86 2.44 26.67
C SER A 353 -9.80 1.93 25.69
N PRO A 354 -9.54 2.65 24.59
CA PRO A 354 -8.49 2.25 23.66
C PRO A 354 -7.14 2.24 24.35
N VAL A 355 -6.33 1.22 24.06
CA VAL A 355 -4.99 1.09 24.63
C VAL A 355 -3.93 1.67 23.69
N ALA A 356 -2.86 2.23 24.24
CA ALA A 356 -1.70 2.65 23.47
C ALA A 356 -0.93 1.43 22.94
N LEU A 357 -0.22 1.61 21.82
CA LEU A 357 0.66 0.58 21.28
C LEU A 357 1.87 0.37 22.20
N GLU A 358 2.25 -0.88 22.41
CA GLU A 358 3.52 -1.24 23.05
C GLU A 358 4.65 -1.11 22.01
N PRO A 359 5.57 -0.14 22.17
CA PRO A 359 6.64 0.07 21.20
C PRO A 359 7.61 -1.13 21.20
N PRO A 360 8.21 -1.48 20.05
CA PRO A 360 9.21 -2.54 20.03
C PRO A 360 10.49 -2.06 20.73
N ALA A 361 11.34 -2.99 21.18
CA ALA A 361 12.55 -2.67 21.94
C ALA A 361 13.62 -1.89 21.16
N TRP A 362 13.45 -1.71 19.84
CA TRP A 362 14.31 -0.86 19.00
C TRP A 362 13.70 0.52 18.70
N GLY A 363 12.55 0.84 19.27
CA GLY A 363 11.83 2.09 19.03
C GLY A 363 10.95 2.08 17.78
N THR A 364 10.21 3.17 17.57
CA THR A 364 9.17 3.30 16.52
C THR A 364 9.66 4.01 15.26
N GLU A 365 10.95 4.32 15.18
CA GLU A 365 11.56 4.95 14.02
C GLU A 365 11.55 4.02 12.80
N PRO A 366 11.71 4.57 11.58
CA PRO A 366 11.90 3.75 10.38
C PRO A 366 13.00 2.69 10.56
N PHE A 367 12.70 1.48 10.10
CA PHE A 367 13.43 0.27 10.41
C PHE A 367 14.79 0.23 9.69
N SER A 368 15.86 0.02 10.44
CA SER A 368 17.21 -0.17 9.91
C SER A 368 17.68 -1.59 10.21
N TYR A 369 17.95 -2.38 9.17
CA TYR A 369 18.50 -3.73 9.31
C TYR A 369 19.84 -3.70 10.06
N GLU A 370 20.71 -2.76 9.69
CA GLU A 370 22.06 -2.62 10.26
C GLU A 370 22.03 -2.29 11.76
N LYS A 371 21.08 -1.46 12.20
CA LYS A 371 20.94 -1.09 13.62
C LYS A 371 20.13 -2.11 14.43
N THR A 372 19.23 -2.84 13.79
CA THR A 372 18.22 -3.66 14.51
C THR A 372 18.53 -5.15 14.45
N VAL A 373 18.92 -5.66 13.28
CA VAL A 373 19.07 -7.10 13.02
C VAL A 373 20.53 -7.53 13.07
N GLN A 374 21.43 -6.78 12.43
CA GLN A 374 22.86 -7.12 12.39
C GLN A 374 23.48 -7.34 13.79
N PRO A 375 23.14 -6.57 14.84
CA PRO A 375 23.68 -6.82 16.18
C PRO A 375 23.35 -8.21 16.73
N VAL A 376 22.19 -8.77 16.39
CA VAL A 376 21.79 -10.12 16.78
C VAL A 376 22.72 -11.15 16.11
N PHE A 377 22.99 -11.00 14.82
CA PHE A 377 23.91 -11.90 14.12
C PHE A 377 25.35 -11.74 14.61
N ASN A 378 25.79 -10.53 14.93
CA ASN A 378 27.11 -10.29 15.51
C ASN A 378 27.28 -11.03 16.86
N ALA A 379 26.24 -11.04 17.69
CA ALA A 379 26.29 -11.70 18.99
C ALA A 379 26.21 -13.24 18.88
N LYS A 380 25.41 -13.75 17.94
CA LYS A 380 24.97 -15.16 17.96
C LYS A 380 25.45 -16.01 16.79
N CYS A 381 25.87 -15.42 15.68
CA CYS A 381 26.03 -16.16 14.41
C CYS A 381 27.41 -16.02 13.79
N ILE A 382 28.04 -14.83 13.81
CA ILE A 382 29.24 -14.57 13.01
C ILE A 382 30.47 -15.39 13.43
N LYS A 383 30.51 -15.90 14.67
CA LYS A 383 31.60 -16.79 15.13
C LYS A 383 31.74 -18.05 14.28
N CYS A 384 30.63 -18.51 13.69
CA CYS A 384 30.62 -19.64 12.77
C CYS A 384 30.33 -19.19 11.33
N HIS A 385 29.58 -18.10 11.14
CA HIS A 385 29.09 -17.63 9.84
C HIS A 385 29.79 -16.35 9.39
N ASP A 386 31.04 -16.48 8.95
CA ASP A 386 31.83 -15.39 8.38
C ASP A 386 32.25 -15.68 6.92
N ALA A 387 33.15 -14.85 6.38
CA ALA A 387 33.66 -15.00 5.01
C ALA A 387 34.39 -16.33 4.75
N SER A 388 34.86 -17.01 5.79
CA SER A 388 35.55 -18.31 5.69
C SER A 388 34.61 -19.52 5.77
N HIS A 389 33.32 -19.31 6.04
CA HIS A 389 32.37 -20.40 6.22
C HIS A 389 32.27 -21.28 4.96
N LYS A 390 32.52 -22.59 5.10
CA LYS A 390 32.67 -23.56 3.99
C LYS A 390 31.52 -23.61 2.98
N ARG A 391 30.30 -23.26 3.41
CA ARG A 391 29.10 -23.23 2.54
C ARG A 391 28.73 -21.82 2.06
N GLY A 392 29.61 -20.83 2.24
CA GLY A 392 29.40 -19.44 1.81
C GLY A 392 28.29 -18.69 2.57
N ILE A 393 27.95 -19.12 3.79
CA ILE A 393 26.95 -18.44 4.63
C ILE A 393 27.69 -17.42 5.47
N ASN A 394 27.83 -16.20 4.93
CA ASN A 394 28.46 -15.09 5.60
C ASN A 394 27.38 -14.18 6.22
N LEU A 395 27.36 -14.08 7.55
CA LEU A 395 26.41 -13.27 8.32
C LEU A 395 27.07 -12.04 8.97
N THR A 396 28.27 -11.65 8.53
CA THR A 396 28.92 -10.42 9.00
C THR A 396 28.21 -9.17 8.47
N GLY A 397 28.33 -8.07 9.22
CA GLY A 397 27.89 -6.75 8.80
C GLY A 397 28.87 -6.03 7.88
N GLU A 398 29.82 -6.73 7.27
CA GLU A 398 30.80 -6.14 6.36
C GLU A 398 30.09 -5.64 5.10
N LEU A 399 30.28 -4.37 4.77
CA LEU A 399 29.66 -3.74 3.62
C LEU A 399 30.45 -4.06 2.35
N ASP A 400 29.76 -4.50 1.31
CA ASP A 400 30.36 -4.65 -0.01
C ASP A 400 30.54 -3.30 -0.74
N LYS A 401 31.09 -3.34 -1.95
CA LYS A 401 31.26 -2.15 -2.81
C LYS A 401 29.94 -1.42 -3.10
N GLU A 402 28.81 -2.10 -2.97
CA GLU A 402 27.48 -1.55 -3.18
C GLU A 402 26.84 -1.00 -1.88
N ARG A 403 27.57 -1.01 -0.76
CA ARG A 403 27.09 -0.63 0.58
C ARG A 403 26.07 -1.60 1.18
N VAL A 404 26.01 -2.83 0.69
CA VAL A 404 25.09 -3.87 1.22
C VAL A 404 25.85 -4.76 2.22
N PRO A 405 25.32 -5.00 3.44
CA PRO A 405 25.91 -5.96 4.37
C PRO A 405 25.96 -7.39 3.80
N ALA A 406 27.06 -8.10 4.04
CA ALA A 406 27.25 -9.49 3.59
C ALA A 406 26.14 -10.42 4.10
N SER A 407 25.72 -10.24 5.35
CA SER A 407 24.57 -10.90 5.97
C SER A 407 23.25 -10.69 5.21
N TYR A 408 22.92 -9.45 4.88
CA TYR A 408 21.70 -9.10 4.16
C TYR A 408 21.70 -9.77 2.78
N ARG A 409 22.83 -9.67 2.06
CA ARG A 409 23.00 -10.32 0.76
C ARG A 409 22.88 -11.84 0.86
N THR A 410 23.53 -12.48 1.84
CA THR A 410 23.41 -13.92 2.07
C THR A 410 21.94 -14.31 2.29
N LEU A 411 21.23 -13.60 3.16
CA LEU A 411 19.86 -13.95 3.54
C LEU A 411 18.86 -13.78 2.38
N ILE A 412 18.96 -12.67 1.64
CA ILE A 412 18.08 -12.38 0.50
C ILE A 412 18.46 -13.22 -0.71
N SER A 413 19.69 -13.09 -1.23
CA SER A 413 20.13 -13.78 -2.45
C SER A 413 20.20 -15.30 -2.28
N GLY A 414 20.49 -15.78 -1.06
CA GLY A 414 20.48 -17.21 -0.74
C GLY A 414 19.08 -17.79 -0.46
N GLY A 415 18.03 -16.97 -0.45
CA GLY A 415 16.66 -17.40 -0.17
C GLY A 415 16.48 -17.99 1.22
N TRP A 416 17.18 -17.46 2.23
CA TRP A 416 17.04 -17.93 3.61
C TRP A 416 15.81 -17.37 4.30
N VAL A 417 15.37 -16.19 3.88
CA VAL A 417 14.16 -15.53 4.36
C VAL A 417 13.15 -15.39 3.23
N HIS A 418 11.88 -15.62 3.53
CA HIS A 418 10.79 -15.51 2.58
C HIS A 418 10.13 -14.13 2.71
N HIS A 419 9.92 -13.47 1.58
CA HIS A 419 9.26 -12.17 1.49
C HIS A 419 8.40 -12.13 0.21
N PHE A 420 7.46 -11.18 0.12
CA PHE A 420 6.75 -10.92 -1.13
C PHE A 420 7.68 -10.27 -2.14
N SER A 421 7.53 -10.70 -3.38
CA SER A 421 8.22 -10.10 -4.51
C SER A 421 7.55 -8.79 -4.92
N MET A 422 8.28 -7.69 -4.82
CA MET A 422 7.85 -6.38 -5.32
C MET A 422 8.37 -6.08 -6.74
N VAL A 423 8.69 -7.14 -7.51
CA VAL A 423 9.12 -7.02 -8.90
C VAL A 423 8.03 -6.39 -9.75
N TYR A 424 8.46 -5.54 -10.67
CA TYR A 424 7.60 -4.94 -11.70
C TYR A 424 6.89 -6.01 -12.54
N GLY A 425 5.61 -5.78 -12.83
CA GLY A 425 4.75 -6.75 -13.53
C GLY A 425 4.21 -7.90 -12.68
N ASN A 426 4.56 -8.00 -11.39
CA ASN A 426 3.85 -8.91 -10.49
C ASN A 426 2.44 -8.39 -10.24
N ARG A 427 1.44 -9.22 -10.58
CA ARG A 427 0.04 -8.90 -10.28
C ARG A 427 -0.19 -8.87 -8.77
N HIS A 428 -1.07 -7.97 -8.34
CA HIS A 428 -1.60 -8.01 -6.99
C HIS A 428 -2.49 -9.24 -6.82
N SER A 429 -2.30 -9.94 -5.71
CA SER A 429 -3.21 -10.99 -5.25
C SER A 429 -3.31 -10.93 -3.74
N MET A 430 -4.49 -11.21 -3.22
CA MET A 430 -4.61 -11.50 -1.79
C MET A 430 -3.83 -12.78 -1.49
N ALA A 431 -2.94 -12.72 -0.51
CA ALA A 431 -2.18 -13.88 -0.08
C ALA A 431 -2.95 -14.64 1.00
N ASP A 432 -2.93 -15.97 0.92
CA ASP A 432 -3.55 -16.80 1.94
C ASP A 432 -2.80 -16.65 3.28
N PRO A 433 -3.50 -16.68 4.42
CA PRO A 433 -2.87 -16.76 5.74
C PRO A 433 -1.81 -17.88 5.81
N LEU A 434 -0.76 -17.65 6.60
CA LEU A 434 0.35 -18.59 6.84
C LEU A 434 1.24 -18.91 5.61
N SER A 435 0.99 -18.32 4.44
CA SER A 435 1.69 -18.66 3.19
C SER A 435 2.99 -17.88 2.93
N PHE A 436 3.38 -16.95 3.81
CA PHE A 436 4.53 -16.08 3.59
C PHE A 436 5.33 -15.76 4.87
N GLY A 437 6.27 -14.80 4.76
CA GLY A 437 7.04 -14.22 5.86
C GLY A 437 7.89 -15.21 6.67
N THR A 438 7.95 -14.95 7.97
CA THR A 438 8.72 -15.72 8.96
C THR A 438 8.43 -17.23 8.90
N LEU A 439 7.16 -17.64 8.80
CA LEU A 439 6.75 -19.05 8.81
C LEU A 439 7.30 -19.86 7.62
N ASN A 440 7.53 -19.19 6.49
CA ASN A 440 8.02 -19.83 5.26
C ASN A 440 9.53 -19.68 5.06
N SER A 441 10.20 -18.96 5.96
CA SER A 441 11.65 -18.72 5.90
C SER A 441 12.45 -19.95 6.32
N ARG A 442 13.43 -20.34 5.49
CA ARG A 442 14.36 -21.46 5.79
C ARG A 442 15.17 -21.21 7.05
N LEU A 443 15.54 -19.96 7.33
CA LEU A 443 16.22 -19.55 8.56
C LEU A 443 15.46 -20.05 9.80
N TRP A 444 14.14 -19.80 9.87
CA TRP A 444 13.34 -20.19 11.02
C TRP A 444 13.06 -21.69 11.07
N LYS A 445 12.94 -22.36 9.92
CA LYS A 445 12.90 -23.84 9.88
C LYS A 445 14.15 -24.44 10.52
N THR A 446 15.33 -23.88 10.24
CA THR A 446 16.60 -24.33 10.84
C THR A 446 16.68 -23.98 12.32
N LEU A 447 16.36 -22.76 12.73
CA LEU A 447 16.45 -22.34 14.14
C LEU A 447 15.45 -23.10 15.03
N ASN A 448 14.22 -23.32 14.55
CA ASN A 448 13.20 -24.06 15.31
C ASN A 448 13.52 -25.55 15.44
N ALA A 449 14.27 -26.13 14.51
CA ALA A 449 14.77 -27.51 14.61
C ALA A 449 15.95 -27.66 15.60
N GLY A 450 16.46 -26.54 16.12
CA GLY A 450 17.70 -26.48 16.89
C GLY A 450 18.92 -26.28 16.01
N HIS A 451 19.82 -25.39 16.44
CA HIS A 451 21.05 -25.08 15.71
C HIS A 451 22.23 -24.92 16.67
N ASN A 452 22.90 -26.05 16.97
CA ASN A 452 23.91 -26.16 18.02
C ASN A 452 23.32 -25.64 19.36
N ASP A 453 24.11 -24.90 20.14
CA ASP A 453 23.70 -24.33 21.44
C ASP A 453 23.14 -22.90 21.33
N ILE A 454 22.81 -22.44 20.11
CA ILE A 454 22.31 -21.07 19.91
C ILE A 454 20.88 -20.95 20.45
N LYS A 455 20.70 -20.04 21.40
CA LYS A 455 19.40 -19.57 21.89
C LYS A 455 19.29 -18.06 21.72
N LEU A 456 18.21 -17.65 21.07
CA LEU A 456 17.82 -16.25 20.96
C LEU A 456 16.89 -15.92 22.12
N SER A 457 17.10 -14.76 22.73
CA SER A 457 16.09 -14.15 23.59
C SER A 457 14.85 -13.76 22.77
N THR A 458 13.74 -13.49 23.46
CA THR A 458 12.51 -13.03 22.82
C THR A 458 12.73 -11.76 21.99
N ASP A 459 13.51 -10.80 22.49
CA ASP A 459 13.85 -9.57 21.78
C ASP A 459 14.70 -9.84 20.51
N GLU A 460 15.76 -10.64 20.64
CA GLU A 460 16.61 -11.03 19.51
C GLU A 460 15.81 -11.76 18.41
N MET A 461 14.89 -12.63 18.81
CA MET A 461 13.96 -13.30 17.91
C MET A 461 13.04 -12.30 17.20
N HIS A 462 12.41 -11.40 17.97
CA HIS A 462 11.43 -10.44 17.47
C HIS A 462 12.05 -9.46 16.47
N ARG A 463 13.28 -8.99 16.70
CA ARG A 463 14.04 -8.15 15.75
C ARG A 463 14.15 -8.77 14.36
N ILE A 464 14.54 -10.04 14.30
CA ILE A 464 14.72 -10.78 13.03
C ILE A 464 13.36 -11.05 12.37
N LYS A 465 12.36 -11.52 13.14
CA LYS A 465 11.02 -11.80 12.59
C LYS A 465 10.36 -10.54 12.06
N CYS A 466 10.40 -9.45 12.81
CA CYS A 466 9.82 -8.19 12.38
C CYS A 466 10.45 -7.68 11.09
N TRP A 467 11.77 -7.77 10.93
CA TRP A 467 12.42 -7.41 9.68
C TRP A 467 11.91 -8.23 8.47
N ILE A 468 11.80 -9.55 8.64
CA ILE A 468 11.27 -10.44 7.60
C ILE A 468 9.84 -10.04 7.24
N ASP A 469 8.99 -9.86 8.26
CA ASP A 469 7.58 -9.57 8.10
C ASP A 469 7.35 -8.14 7.54
N LEU A 470 8.25 -7.17 7.79
CA LEU A 470 8.26 -5.87 7.12
C LEU A 470 8.68 -5.94 5.64
N ASN A 471 8.83 -7.15 5.09
CA ASN A 471 9.26 -7.41 3.72
C ASN A 471 10.74 -7.03 3.47
N CYS A 472 11.57 -7.18 4.50
CA CYS A 472 13.02 -7.08 4.47
C CYS A 472 13.60 -5.72 4.03
N PRO A 473 13.15 -4.55 4.54
CA PRO A 473 13.82 -3.28 4.22
C PRO A 473 15.28 -3.29 4.73
N LEU A 474 16.21 -2.71 3.96
CA LEU A 474 17.62 -2.57 4.37
C LEU A 474 17.82 -1.29 5.19
N TRP A 475 17.46 -0.15 4.61
CA TRP A 475 17.67 1.18 5.19
C TRP A 475 16.38 1.84 5.66
N PRO A 476 16.49 2.78 6.62
CA PRO A 476 15.33 3.47 7.20
C PRO A 476 14.85 4.66 6.36
N ASP A 477 15.54 4.99 5.27
CA ASP A 477 15.39 6.26 4.55
C ASP A 477 15.73 6.10 3.05
N TYR A 478 15.58 7.20 2.32
CA TYR A 478 15.75 7.28 0.86
C TYR A 478 17.03 8.04 0.45
N ILE A 479 18.10 7.89 1.23
CA ILE A 479 19.39 8.52 0.91
C ILE A 479 20.04 7.79 -0.25
N PHE A 480 20.58 8.56 -1.21
CA PHE A 480 21.38 8.02 -2.32
C PHE A 480 22.45 7.05 -1.80
N ARG A 481 22.41 5.81 -2.27
CA ARG A 481 23.22 4.70 -1.77
C ARG A 481 24.71 5.02 -1.63
N MET A 482 25.32 5.72 -2.59
CA MET A 482 26.77 5.99 -2.53
C MET A 482 27.14 7.07 -1.52
N ASN A 483 26.19 7.85 -1.02
CA ASN A 483 26.39 8.79 0.08
C ASN A 483 26.41 8.08 1.45
N ARG A 484 26.05 6.80 1.51
CA ARG A 484 26.12 6.01 2.74
C ARG A 484 27.57 5.64 3.08
N PRO A 485 27.92 5.53 4.38
CA PRO A 485 29.26 5.14 4.81
C PRO A 485 29.74 3.84 4.16
N ALA A 486 31.02 3.80 3.82
CA ALA A 486 31.67 2.61 3.26
C ALA A 486 31.93 1.50 4.29
N GLN A 487 31.84 1.84 5.57
CA GLN A 487 32.04 0.95 6.70
C GLN A 487 30.95 1.24 7.73
N VAL A 488 30.46 0.20 8.39
CA VAL A 488 29.57 0.36 9.53
C VAL A 488 30.34 1.12 10.61
N ALA A 489 29.76 2.19 11.16
CA ALA A 489 30.37 2.88 12.29
C ALA A 489 30.64 1.85 13.39
N ALA A 490 31.87 1.80 13.91
CA ALA A 490 32.21 0.92 15.01
C ALA A 490 31.22 1.21 16.15
N SER A 491 30.31 0.29 16.42
CA SER A 491 29.43 0.43 17.56
C SER A 491 30.34 0.45 18.78
N GLY A 492 30.35 1.58 19.49
CA GLY A 492 31.00 1.71 20.78
C GLY A 492 30.31 0.77 21.75
N ILE A 493 30.73 -0.50 21.76
CA ILE A 493 30.43 -1.42 22.84
C ILE A 493 31.34 -0.96 23.98
N GLY A 494 30.82 -0.04 24.80
CA GLY A 494 31.35 0.20 26.13
C GLY A 494 31.43 -1.13 26.87
N LYS A 495 32.56 -1.36 27.52
CA LYS A 495 32.87 -2.52 28.36
C LYS A 495 31.80 -2.78 29.41
#